data_AF-A0A7C1ZWV4-F1
#
_entry.id   AF-A0A7C1ZWV4-F1
#
_cell.length_a   1.000
_cell.length_b   1.000
_cell.length_c   1.000
_cell.angle_alpha   90.00
_cell.angle_beta   90.00
_cell.angle_gamma   90.00
#
_symmetry.space_group_name_H-M   'P 1'
#
loop_
_entity.id
_entity.type
_entity.pdbx_description
1 polymer ?
#
loop_
_entity_poly.entity_id
_entity_poly.type
_entity_poly.pdbx_seq_one_letter_code
_entity_poly.pdbx_strand_id
1 'polypeptide(L)'
;MDLPLLVTTRIDPREVDKEAHNIDATYRYPLAFYEATLLHKNPKDVEHLMDLVASRLGSPLQYENLGFTHDTSNISGGPIVSSYKTLKTMMDKIDAQLKLAMLIRAVDDADVACKVLERHFLPDLLGNLRAFSKQTIRCPLCNTVYRRAPLKGVCPKCGGKLTLTVHKKSVEKYLEISKELSERYDLPYYLKQRITLIEKSIQSLFTNDKVKIKKLSDFF
;
A
#
# COMPACT_ATOMS: atom_id res chain seq x y z
N MET A 1 -20.68 -9.00 3.06
CA MET A 1 -21.53 -7.80 3.23
C MET A 1 -22.76 -8.27 3.96
N ASP A 2 -23.15 -7.55 5.00
CA ASP A 2 -24.34 -7.88 5.79
C ASP A 2 -25.62 -7.50 5.04
N LEU A 3 -26.71 -8.16 5.40
CA LEU A 3 -28.03 -7.87 4.85
C LEU A 3 -28.57 -6.56 5.48
N PRO A 4 -29.18 -5.66 4.71
CA PRO A 4 -29.79 -4.46 5.26
C PRO A 4 -31.03 -4.85 6.09
N LEU A 5 -30.86 -4.90 7.41
CA LEU A 5 -31.94 -5.27 8.34
C LEU A 5 -32.97 -4.16 8.54
N LEU A 6 -32.59 -2.91 8.29
CA LEU A 6 -33.45 -1.73 8.43
C LEU A 6 -33.15 -0.73 7.32
N VAL A 7 -34.21 -0.06 6.84
CA VAL A 7 -34.11 1.00 5.85
C VAL A 7 -34.63 2.29 6.47
N THR A 8 -33.75 3.26 6.63
CA THR A 8 -34.12 4.60 7.07
C THR A 8 -34.76 5.35 5.91
N THR A 9 -35.98 5.84 6.11
CA THR A 9 -36.75 6.58 5.08
C THR A 9 -36.56 8.09 5.16
N ARG A 10 -35.99 8.58 6.27
CA ARG A 10 -35.72 9.99 6.52
C ARG A 10 -34.32 10.13 7.09
N ILE A 11 -33.65 11.21 6.73
CA ILE A 11 -32.34 11.57 7.27
C ILE A 11 -32.58 12.51 8.43
N ASP A 12 -32.15 12.14 9.63
CA ASP A 12 -31.98 13.07 10.76
C ASP A 12 -30.49 13.40 10.87
N PRO A 13 -30.06 14.65 10.57
CA PRO A 13 -28.66 15.06 10.65
C PRO A 13 -28.00 14.82 12.01
N ARG A 14 -28.78 14.69 13.10
CA ARG A 14 -28.25 14.39 14.44
C ARG A 14 -27.78 12.95 14.59
N GLU A 15 -28.37 12.03 13.84
CA GLU A 15 -28.05 10.59 13.85
C GLU A 15 -26.95 10.24 12.86
N VAL A 16 -26.62 11.16 11.95
CA VAL A 16 -25.53 11.02 10.99
C VAL A 16 -24.18 11.12 11.70
N ASP A 17 -23.15 10.55 11.07
CA ASP A 17 -21.78 10.59 11.56
C ASP A 17 -21.32 12.01 11.91
N LYS A 18 -20.55 12.13 12.99
CA LYS A 18 -20.05 13.40 13.52
C LYS A 18 -19.14 14.14 12.54
N GLU A 19 -18.52 13.45 11.58
CA GLU A 19 -17.73 14.08 10.53
C GLU A 19 -18.57 15.05 9.68
N ALA A 20 -19.84 14.71 9.42
CA ALA A 20 -20.76 15.58 8.69
C ALA A 20 -21.10 16.87 9.44
N HIS A 21 -20.93 16.89 10.78
CA HIS A 21 -21.19 18.08 11.59
C HIS A 21 -20.09 19.14 11.46
N ASN A 22 -18.90 18.76 10.98
CA ASN A 22 -17.74 19.64 10.80
C ASN A 22 -17.69 20.29 9.41
N ILE A 23 -18.75 20.18 8.61
CA ILE A 23 -18.81 20.79 7.28
C ILE A 23 -19.10 22.29 7.41
N ASP A 24 -18.30 23.10 6.73
CA ASP A 24 -18.54 24.54 6.60
C ASP A 24 -19.70 24.80 5.63
N ALA A 25 -20.69 25.58 6.08
CA ALA A 25 -21.87 25.93 5.30
C ALA A 25 -21.83 27.36 4.73
N THR A 26 -20.70 28.08 4.88
CA THR A 26 -20.54 29.46 4.38
C THR A 26 -20.24 29.51 2.88
N TYR A 27 -20.78 30.51 2.19
CA TYR A 27 -20.43 30.79 0.78
C TYR A 27 -19.05 31.43 0.62
N ARG A 28 -18.56 32.15 1.64
CA ARG A 28 -17.25 32.78 1.65
C ARG A 28 -16.73 32.85 3.07
N TYR A 29 -15.45 32.53 3.27
CA TYR A 29 -14.84 32.63 4.58
C TYR A 29 -14.62 34.09 5.01
N PRO A 30 -14.80 34.42 6.29
CA PRO A 30 -14.64 35.78 6.79
C PRO A 30 -13.17 36.20 6.82
N LEU A 31 -12.91 37.51 6.71
CA LEU A 31 -11.55 38.07 6.76
C LEU A 31 -10.81 37.67 8.05
N ALA A 32 -11.52 37.72 9.19
CA ALA A 32 -10.97 37.38 10.50
C ALA A 32 -10.42 35.94 10.57
N PHE A 33 -11.01 35.00 9.81
CA PHE A 33 -10.49 33.64 9.70
C PHE A 33 -9.12 33.63 9.01
N TYR A 34 -8.99 34.32 7.86
CA TYR A 34 -7.73 34.43 7.14
C TYR A 34 -6.63 35.08 8.00
N GLU A 35 -6.94 36.16 8.71
CA GLU A 35 -5.99 36.80 9.63
C GLU A 35 -5.59 35.88 10.79
N ALA A 36 -6.52 35.09 11.33
CA ALA A 36 -6.22 34.11 12.37
C ALA A 36 -5.28 32.99 11.88
N THR A 37 -5.36 32.60 10.60
CA THR A 37 -4.43 31.60 10.04
C THR A 37 -2.98 32.07 10.02
N LEU A 38 -2.73 33.38 9.87
CA LEU A 38 -1.38 33.96 9.93
C LEU A 38 -0.75 33.82 11.33
N LEU A 39 -1.58 33.75 12.35
CA LEU A 39 -1.17 33.59 13.75
C LEU A 39 -1.11 32.11 14.18
N HIS A 40 -1.38 31.17 13.26
CA HIS A 40 -1.44 29.73 13.54
C HIS A 40 -2.33 29.37 14.74
N LYS A 41 -3.46 30.09 14.90
CA LYS A 41 -4.44 29.81 15.96
C LYS A 41 -5.03 28.40 15.80
N ASN A 42 -5.45 27.80 16.92
CA ASN A 42 -6.12 26.52 16.88
C ASN A 42 -7.49 26.66 16.17
N PRO A 43 -7.90 25.71 15.30
CA PRO A 43 -9.21 25.75 14.66
C PRO A 43 -10.39 25.92 15.62
N LYS A 44 -10.30 25.35 16.84
CA LYS A 44 -11.35 25.49 17.86
C LYS A 44 -11.52 26.92 18.37
N ASP A 45 -10.45 27.71 18.38
CA ASP A 45 -10.49 29.09 18.86
C ASP A 45 -11.23 30.01 17.87
N VAL A 46 -11.34 29.61 16.61
CA VAL A 46 -11.99 30.36 15.52
C VAL A 46 -13.30 29.72 15.05
N GLU A 47 -13.70 28.60 15.64
CA GLU A 47 -14.91 27.85 15.27
C GLU A 47 -16.17 28.72 15.33
N HIS A 48 -16.26 29.61 16.33
CA HIS A 48 -17.36 30.55 16.49
C HIS A 48 -17.47 31.62 15.39
N LEU A 49 -16.41 31.82 14.60
CA LEU A 49 -16.41 32.73 13.44
C LEU A 49 -16.90 32.03 12.17
N MET A 50 -16.97 30.69 12.19
CA MET A 50 -17.39 29.85 11.07
C MET A 50 -18.84 29.41 11.27
N ASP A 51 -19.49 29.02 10.18
CA ASP A 51 -20.84 28.47 10.19
C ASP A 51 -20.79 26.99 9.86
N LEU A 52 -20.83 26.16 10.91
CA LEU A 52 -20.75 24.71 10.80
C LEU A 52 -22.15 24.08 10.77
N VAL A 53 -22.26 22.90 10.16
CA VAL A 53 -23.49 22.09 10.23
C VAL A 53 -23.87 21.79 11.69
N ALA A 54 -22.89 21.58 12.57
CA ALA A 54 -23.10 21.39 14.01
C ALA A 54 -23.94 22.52 14.64
N SER A 55 -23.64 23.78 14.33
CA SER A 55 -24.37 24.94 14.86
C SER A 55 -25.80 25.09 14.34
N ARG A 56 -26.14 24.39 13.25
CA ARG A 56 -27.47 24.45 12.61
C ARG A 56 -28.39 23.31 13.04
N LEU A 57 -27.88 22.29 13.74
CA LEU A 57 -28.66 21.14 14.19
C LEU A 57 -29.87 21.56 15.04
N GLY A 58 -31.04 21.03 14.71
CA GLY A 58 -32.30 21.37 15.37
C GLY A 58 -33.00 22.62 14.85
N SER A 59 -32.42 23.33 13.88
CA SER A 59 -33.07 24.39 13.13
C SER A 59 -33.45 23.89 11.71
N PRO A 60 -34.37 24.56 11.00
CA PRO A 60 -34.66 24.24 9.59
C PRO A 60 -33.42 24.35 8.68
N LEU A 61 -32.44 25.18 9.05
CA LEU A 61 -31.19 25.37 8.31
C LEU A 61 -30.29 24.12 8.26
N GLN A 62 -30.61 23.06 9.00
CA GLN A 62 -29.90 21.79 8.90
C GLN A 62 -30.13 21.08 7.54
N TYR A 63 -31.19 21.46 6.79
CA TYR A 63 -31.50 20.88 5.48
C TYR A 63 -31.33 21.88 4.32
N GLU A 64 -31.12 23.16 4.61
CA GLU A 64 -31.22 24.25 3.63
C GLU A 64 -30.05 25.25 3.78
N ASN A 65 -29.79 26.04 2.72
CA ASN A 65 -28.79 27.10 2.71
C ASN A 65 -27.36 26.65 3.07
N LEU A 66 -26.97 25.44 2.65
CA LEU A 66 -25.59 24.98 2.71
C LEU A 66 -24.82 25.59 1.54
N GLY A 67 -23.94 26.54 1.85
CA GLY A 67 -23.09 27.20 0.86
C GLY A 67 -21.84 26.40 0.51
N PHE A 68 -21.15 26.85 -0.53
CA PHE A 68 -19.85 26.35 -0.94
C PHE A 68 -18.99 27.52 -1.42
N THR A 69 -17.66 27.36 -1.39
CA THR A 69 -16.72 28.47 -1.63
C THR A 69 -16.22 28.56 -3.08
N HIS A 70 -16.15 27.43 -3.79
CA HIS A 70 -15.59 27.36 -5.14
C HIS A 70 -16.53 26.60 -6.08
N ASP A 71 -16.93 27.24 -7.17
CA ASP A 71 -17.66 26.60 -8.25
C ASP A 71 -16.79 25.62 -9.03
N THR A 72 -17.44 24.64 -9.66
CA THR A 72 -16.79 23.72 -10.62
C THR A 72 -17.57 23.70 -11.92
N SER A 73 -16.86 23.57 -13.05
CA SER A 73 -17.51 23.52 -14.37
C SER A 73 -18.22 22.19 -14.64
N ASN A 74 -17.66 21.08 -14.14
CA ASN A 74 -18.24 19.76 -14.24
C ASN A 74 -17.74 18.87 -13.10
N ILE A 75 -18.68 18.33 -12.31
CA ILE A 75 -18.40 17.39 -11.21
C ILE A 75 -17.68 16.13 -11.73
N SER A 76 -17.98 15.72 -12.96
CA SER A 76 -17.42 14.53 -13.62
C SER A 76 -16.28 14.85 -14.59
N GLY A 77 -15.69 16.04 -14.54
CA GLY A 77 -14.66 16.48 -15.49
C GLY A 77 -13.30 15.78 -15.36
N GLY A 78 -13.10 14.96 -14.33
CA GLY A 78 -11.85 14.25 -14.06
C GLY A 78 -11.72 12.89 -14.76
N PRO A 79 -10.54 12.24 -14.67
CA PRO A 79 -10.34 10.90 -15.20
C PRO A 79 -11.21 9.87 -14.45
N ILE A 80 -12.01 9.10 -15.20
CA ILE A 80 -12.98 8.13 -14.66
C ILE A 80 -12.28 6.92 -14.01
N VAL A 81 -11.10 6.56 -14.51
CA VAL A 81 -10.35 5.39 -14.06
C VAL A 81 -8.96 5.83 -13.63
N SER A 82 -8.55 5.42 -12.44
CA SER A 82 -7.20 5.66 -11.96
C SER A 82 -6.18 4.86 -12.78
N SER A 83 -5.04 5.48 -13.09
CA SER A 83 -3.93 4.82 -13.80
C SER A 83 -3.42 3.59 -13.05
N TYR A 84 -3.60 3.52 -11.74
CA TYR A 84 -3.26 2.34 -10.94
C TYR A 84 -3.99 1.07 -11.39
N LYS A 85 -5.22 1.18 -11.93
CA LYS A 85 -5.99 0.03 -12.44
C LYS A 85 -5.55 -0.41 -13.83
N THR A 86 -4.97 0.47 -14.64
CA THR A 86 -4.53 0.13 -15.99
C THR A 86 -3.18 -0.59 -16.01
N LEU A 87 -2.35 -0.36 -14.99
CA LEU A 87 -1.05 -1.02 -14.81
C LEU A 87 -1.24 -2.46 -14.29
N LYS A 88 -0.72 -3.43 -15.05
CA LYS A 88 -0.94 -4.87 -14.79
C LYS A 88 -0.02 -5.40 -13.70
N THR A 89 1.27 -5.09 -13.79
CA THR A 89 2.25 -5.64 -12.86
C THR A 89 2.51 -4.67 -11.70
N MET A 90 2.94 -5.23 -10.58
CA MET A 90 3.39 -4.43 -9.43
C MET A 90 4.63 -3.59 -9.82
N MET A 91 5.40 -4.08 -10.78
CA MET A 91 6.55 -3.38 -11.33
C MET A 91 6.19 -2.13 -12.09
N ASP A 92 5.27 -2.23 -13.04
CA ASP A 92 4.81 -1.08 -13.79
C ASP A 92 4.26 0.02 -12.86
N LYS A 93 3.63 -0.39 -11.74
CA LYS A 93 3.08 0.53 -10.72
C LYS A 93 4.18 1.31 -10.00
N ILE A 94 5.26 0.65 -9.63
CA ILE A 94 6.36 1.29 -8.92
C ILE A 94 7.18 2.15 -9.85
N ASP A 95 7.44 1.68 -11.07
CA ASP A 95 8.12 2.49 -12.07
C ASP A 95 7.30 3.75 -12.40
N ALA A 96 5.97 3.64 -12.52
CA ALA A 96 5.10 4.79 -12.70
C ALA A 96 5.10 5.74 -11.49
N GLN A 97 5.10 5.21 -10.27
CA GLN A 97 5.19 6.01 -9.04
C GLN A 97 6.50 6.78 -8.95
N LEU A 98 7.63 6.12 -9.22
CA LEU A 98 8.96 6.72 -9.16
C LEU A 98 9.17 7.72 -10.31
N LYS A 99 8.66 7.43 -11.50
CA LYS A 99 8.63 8.39 -12.60
C LYS A 99 7.85 9.65 -12.23
N LEU A 100 6.73 9.52 -11.53
CA LEU A 100 5.97 10.66 -11.04
C LEU A 100 6.74 11.45 -9.98
N ALA A 101 7.45 10.77 -9.08
CA ALA A 101 8.32 11.42 -8.09
C ALA A 101 9.39 12.28 -8.76
N MET A 102 10.04 11.77 -9.83
CA MET A 102 11.04 12.54 -10.59
C MET A 102 10.47 13.76 -11.32
N LEU A 103 9.18 13.76 -11.66
CA LEU A 103 8.53 14.88 -12.34
C LEU A 103 8.08 15.98 -11.38
N ILE A 104 7.83 15.66 -10.11
CA ILE A 104 7.25 16.59 -9.14
C ILE A 104 8.36 17.25 -8.32
N ARG A 105 8.50 18.57 -8.47
CA ARG A 105 9.48 19.37 -7.71
C ARG A 105 9.36 19.27 -6.19
N ALA A 106 8.15 19.03 -5.67
CA ALA A 106 7.90 18.94 -4.24
C ALA A 106 8.28 17.58 -3.63
N VAL A 107 8.74 16.61 -4.44
CA VAL A 107 9.03 15.24 -4.01
C VAL A 107 10.52 14.96 -4.18
N ASP A 108 11.15 14.43 -3.14
CA ASP A 108 12.48 13.85 -3.19
C ASP A 108 12.36 12.38 -3.64
N ASP A 109 12.85 12.10 -4.85
CA ASP A 109 12.76 10.79 -5.47
C ASP A 109 13.63 9.73 -4.78
N ALA A 110 14.79 10.13 -4.25
CA ALA A 110 15.66 9.24 -3.48
C ALA A 110 15.03 8.84 -2.14
N ASP A 111 14.41 9.77 -1.43
CA ASP A 111 13.70 9.48 -0.17
C ASP A 111 12.48 8.57 -0.42
N VAL A 112 11.73 8.80 -1.49
CA VAL A 112 10.60 7.91 -1.86
C VAL A 112 11.10 6.51 -2.18
N ALA A 113 12.15 6.36 -2.98
CA ALA A 113 12.73 5.06 -3.30
C ALA A 113 13.22 4.34 -2.03
N CYS A 114 13.89 5.07 -1.13
CA CYS A 114 14.34 4.56 0.17
C CYS A 114 13.18 4.01 1.00
N LYS A 115 12.10 4.79 1.15
CA LYS A 115 10.92 4.40 1.92
C LYS A 115 10.21 3.19 1.34
N VAL A 116 10.11 3.09 0.01
CA VAL A 116 9.51 1.93 -0.66
C VAL A 116 10.31 0.66 -0.36
N LEU A 117 11.64 0.74 -0.44
CA LEU A 117 12.53 -0.38 -0.15
C LEU A 117 12.44 -0.83 1.31
N GLU A 118 12.51 0.12 2.25
CA GLU A 118 12.52 -0.19 3.68
C GLU A 118 11.20 -0.68 4.23
N ARG A 119 10.07 -0.10 3.79
CA ARG A 119 8.75 -0.41 4.36
C ARG A 119 8.01 -1.53 3.64
N HIS A 120 8.31 -1.78 2.37
CA HIS A 120 7.59 -2.77 1.57
C HIS A 120 8.50 -3.92 1.12
N PHE A 121 9.56 -3.63 0.38
CA PHE A 121 10.31 -4.70 -0.29
C PHE A 121 11.18 -5.53 0.65
N LEU A 122 11.98 -4.88 1.50
CA LEU A 122 12.84 -5.58 2.43
C LEU A 122 12.07 -6.42 3.46
N PRO A 123 10.96 -5.93 4.05
CA PRO A 123 10.10 -6.74 4.90
C PRO A 123 9.53 -7.96 4.17
N ASP A 124 9.07 -7.80 2.92
CA ASP A 124 8.52 -8.90 2.13
C ASP A 124 9.60 -9.95 1.79
N LEU A 125 10.78 -9.52 1.32
CA LEU A 125 11.89 -10.42 1.01
C LEU A 125 12.33 -11.20 2.24
N LEU A 126 12.58 -10.53 3.37
CA LEU A 126 13.02 -11.16 4.61
C LEU A 126 11.92 -12.06 5.21
N GLY A 127 10.66 -11.62 5.13
CA GLY A 127 9.50 -12.38 5.58
C GLY A 127 9.35 -13.68 4.80
N ASN A 128 9.37 -13.60 3.47
CA ASN A 128 9.28 -14.76 2.60
C ASN A 128 10.49 -15.70 2.76
N LEU A 129 11.70 -15.16 2.91
CA LEU A 129 12.91 -15.94 3.17
C LEU A 129 12.78 -16.75 4.48
N ARG A 130 12.40 -16.09 5.57
CA ARG A 130 12.18 -16.73 6.87
C ARG A 130 11.06 -17.77 6.82
N ALA A 131 9.96 -17.45 6.13
CA ALA A 131 8.84 -18.36 5.94
C ALA A 131 9.27 -19.59 5.15
N PHE A 132 10.06 -19.43 4.09
CA PHE A 132 10.56 -20.53 3.27
C PHE A 132 11.44 -21.50 4.08
N SER A 133 12.32 -21.01 4.95
CA SER A 133 13.15 -21.87 5.81
C SER A 133 12.36 -22.64 6.88
N LYS A 134 11.20 -22.13 7.30
CA LYS A 134 10.35 -22.72 8.36
C LYS A 134 9.07 -23.37 7.84
N GLN A 135 8.92 -23.46 6.51
CA GLN A 135 7.65 -23.80 5.90
C GLN A 135 7.21 -25.24 6.18
N THR A 136 5.90 -25.45 6.14
CA THR A 136 5.29 -26.78 6.11
C THR A 136 5.03 -27.21 4.68
N ILE A 137 4.78 -28.51 4.50
CA ILE A 137 4.51 -29.13 3.21
C ILE A 137 3.05 -29.55 3.18
N ARG A 138 2.36 -29.27 2.07
CA ARG A 138 0.95 -29.59 1.89
C ARG A 138 0.78 -30.65 0.81
N CYS A 139 -0.18 -31.55 0.97
CA CYS A 139 -0.71 -32.34 -0.13
C CYS A 139 -1.93 -31.62 -0.75
N PRO A 140 -1.92 -31.24 -2.03
CA PRO A 140 -3.04 -30.54 -2.67
C PRO A 140 -4.29 -31.41 -2.86
N LEU A 141 -4.14 -32.74 -2.92
CA LEU A 141 -5.29 -33.66 -3.09
C LEU A 141 -6.14 -33.81 -1.82
N CYS A 142 -5.50 -33.91 -0.65
CA CYS A 142 -6.20 -34.15 0.62
C CYS A 142 -6.07 -33.01 1.63
N ASN A 143 -5.42 -31.90 1.25
CA ASN A 143 -5.11 -30.73 2.07
C ASN A 143 -4.42 -31.00 3.41
N THR A 144 -3.86 -32.20 3.61
CA THR A 144 -3.12 -32.54 4.83
C THR A 144 -1.79 -31.79 4.84
N VAL A 145 -1.45 -31.20 5.98
CA VAL A 145 -0.24 -30.41 6.21
C VAL A 145 0.73 -31.19 7.07
N TYR A 146 1.98 -31.26 6.62
CA TYR A 146 3.07 -31.94 7.31
C TYR A 146 4.16 -30.94 7.71
N ARG A 147 4.60 -31.00 8.96
CA ARG A 147 5.72 -30.19 9.46
C ARG A 147 7.06 -30.52 8.77
N ARG A 148 7.24 -31.78 8.35
CA ARG A 148 8.44 -32.27 7.65
C ARG A 148 8.04 -33.12 6.45
N ALA A 149 8.90 -33.19 5.43
CA ALA A 149 8.67 -34.06 4.28
C ALA A 149 8.68 -35.53 4.73
N PRO A 150 7.63 -36.33 4.45
CA PRO A 150 7.68 -37.78 4.58
C PRO A 150 8.83 -38.34 3.73
N LEU A 151 9.60 -39.28 4.28
CA LEU A 151 10.76 -39.87 3.60
C LEU A 151 10.41 -40.59 2.29
N LYS A 152 9.17 -41.08 2.17
CA LYS A 152 8.67 -41.71 0.93
C LYS A 152 8.47 -40.69 -0.21
N GLY A 153 8.54 -39.39 0.04
CA GLY A 153 8.33 -38.34 -0.97
C GLY A 153 6.88 -38.12 -1.45
N VAL A 154 5.95 -39.00 -1.03
CA VAL A 154 4.52 -38.93 -1.34
C VAL A 154 3.69 -38.76 -0.08
N CYS A 155 2.45 -38.27 -0.24
CA CYS A 155 1.50 -38.16 0.85
C CYS A 155 1.16 -39.55 1.41
N PRO A 156 1.42 -39.84 2.70
CA PRO A 156 1.10 -41.14 3.29
C PRO A 156 -0.41 -41.44 3.37
N LYS A 157 -1.27 -40.41 3.28
CA LYS A 157 -2.73 -40.56 3.36
C LYS A 157 -3.39 -40.91 2.02
N CYS A 158 -2.91 -40.34 0.91
CA CYS A 158 -3.58 -40.42 -0.39
C CYS A 158 -2.66 -40.70 -1.57
N GLY A 159 -1.35 -40.92 -1.34
CA GLY A 159 -0.36 -41.15 -2.40
C GLY A 159 -0.03 -39.92 -3.27
N GLY A 160 -0.67 -38.78 -3.02
CA GLY A 160 -0.48 -37.55 -3.81
C GLY A 160 0.90 -36.91 -3.69
N LYS A 161 1.30 -36.17 -4.74
CA LYS A 161 2.53 -35.38 -4.74
C LYS A 161 2.45 -34.25 -3.71
N LEU A 162 3.53 -34.05 -2.98
CA LEU A 162 3.64 -33.00 -1.98
C LEU A 162 4.14 -31.70 -2.60
N THR A 163 3.63 -30.57 -2.13
CA THR A 163 4.01 -29.23 -2.59
C THR A 163 4.45 -28.35 -1.43
N LEU A 164 5.43 -27.49 -1.70
CA LEU A 164 5.84 -26.43 -0.78
C LEU A 164 4.71 -25.40 -0.66
N THR A 165 4.60 -24.79 0.51
CA THR A 165 3.63 -23.71 0.77
C THR A 165 4.18 -22.35 0.34
N VAL A 166 5.50 -22.15 0.42
CA VAL A 166 6.20 -20.98 -0.11
C VAL A 166 7.13 -21.43 -1.23
N HIS A 167 6.95 -20.85 -2.42
CA HIS A 167 7.78 -21.16 -3.58
C HIS A 167 8.98 -20.23 -3.67
N LYS A 168 10.09 -20.72 -4.26
CA LYS A 168 11.30 -19.93 -4.55
C LYS A 168 11.01 -18.58 -5.22
N LYS A 169 10.15 -18.58 -6.25
CA LYS A 169 9.74 -17.36 -6.96
C LYS A 169 9.10 -16.30 -6.05
N SER A 170 8.46 -16.70 -4.96
CA SER A 170 7.89 -15.76 -3.99
C SER A 170 8.96 -15.08 -3.14
N VAL A 171 10.07 -15.76 -2.89
CA VAL A 171 11.21 -15.25 -2.12
C VAL A 171 12.07 -14.30 -2.96
N GLU A 172 12.23 -14.61 -4.24
CA GLU A 172 12.98 -13.77 -5.20
C GLU A 172 12.15 -12.61 -5.75
N LYS A 173 10.83 -12.62 -5.52
CA LYS A 173 9.92 -11.55 -5.91
C LYS A 173 10.40 -10.27 -5.21
N TYR A 174 10.81 -9.28 -6.01
CA TYR A 174 11.36 -7.97 -5.58
C TYR A 174 12.87 -7.88 -5.39
N LEU A 175 13.64 -8.97 -5.48
CA LEU A 175 15.09 -8.90 -5.32
C LEU A 175 15.76 -8.07 -6.42
N GLU A 176 15.51 -8.43 -7.68
CA GLU A 176 16.11 -7.74 -8.84
C GLU A 176 15.77 -6.26 -8.86
N ILE A 177 14.55 -5.93 -8.47
CA ILE A 177 14.03 -4.57 -8.50
C ILE A 177 14.65 -3.76 -7.37
N SER A 178 14.80 -4.39 -6.19
CA SER A 178 15.49 -3.74 -5.08
C SER A 178 16.92 -3.36 -5.47
N LYS A 179 17.59 -4.21 -6.26
CA LYS A 179 18.93 -3.93 -6.79
C LYS A 179 18.91 -2.80 -7.81
N GLU A 180 18.01 -2.86 -8.80
CA GLU A 180 17.85 -1.82 -9.82
C GLU A 180 17.60 -0.44 -9.20
N LEU A 181 16.73 -0.37 -8.20
CA LEU A 181 16.46 0.87 -7.46
C LEU A 181 17.68 1.35 -6.67
N SER A 182 18.46 0.43 -6.11
CA SER A 182 19.69 0.77 -5.38
C SER A 182 20.82 1.30 -6.26
N GLU A 183 20.80 0.97 -7.55
CA GLU A 183 21.76 1.47 -8.54
C GLU A 183 21.28 2.77 -9.18
N ARG A 184 19.98 2.89 -9.43
CA ARG A 184 19.36 4.07 -10.07
C ARG A 184 19.32 5.29 -9.16
N TYR A 185 19.07 5.10 -7.87
CA TYR A 185 18.90 6.20 -6.90
C TYR A 185 20.07 6.28 -5.91
N ASP A 186 20.34 7.49 -5.43
CA ASP A 186 21.33 7.69 -4.38
C ASP A 186 20.77 7.29 -3.01
N LEU A 187 20.84 6.00 -2.72
CA LEU A 187 20.34 5.44 -1.46
C LEU A 187 21.44 5.37 -0.39
N PRO A 188 21.05 5.42 0.91
CA PRO A 188 21.98 5.21 2.02
C PRO A 188 22.77 3.91 1.88
N TYR A 189 24.07 3.95 2.18
CA TYR A 189 24.97 2.80 2.05
C TYR A 189 24.49 1.57 2.83
N TYR A 190 23.92 1.77 4.02
CA TYR A 190 23.30 0.72 4.83
C TYR A 190 22.23 -0.08 4.05
N LEU A 191 21.38 0.63 3.30
CA LEU A 191 20.30 0.01 2.55
C LEU A 191 20.84 -0.83 1.39
N LYS A 192 21.84 -0.30 0.66
CA LYS A 192 22.55 -1.01 -0.41
C LYS A 192 23.19 -2.30 0.13
N GLN A 193 23.92 -2.21 1.24
CA GLN A 193 24.52 -3.38 1.90
C GLN A 193 23.47 -4.41 2.32
N ARG A 194 22.32 -3.96 2.86
CA ARG A 194 21.25 -4.85 3.32
C ARG A 194 20.63 -5.63 2.17
N ILE A 195 20.44 -5.00 1.01
CA ILE A 195 19.99 -5.67 -0.22
C ILE A 195 21.02 -6.72 -0.65
N THR A 196 22.31 -6.38 -0.69
CA THR A 196 23.39 -7.33 -1.03
C THR A 196 23.46 -8.52 -0.07
N LEU A 197 23.24 -8.31 1.23
CA LEU A 197 23.21 -9.40 2.21
C LEU A 197 22.02 -10.34 2.00
N ILE A 198 20.86 -9.79 1.67
CA ILE A 198 19.66 -10.60 1.36
C ILE A 198 19.88 -11.39 0.07
N GLU A 199 20.45 -10.78 -0.96
CA GLU A 199 20.81 -11.46 -2.20
C GLU A 199 21.72 -12.67 -1.93
N LYS A 200 22.81 -12.47 -1.18
CA LYS A 200 23.73 -13.56 -0.81
C LYS A 200 23.02 -14.65 -0.01
N SER A 201 22.11 -14.28 0.88
CA SER A 201 21.33 -15.23 1.68
C SER A 201 20.39 -16.07 0.82
N ILE A 202 19.72 -15.45 -0.15
CA ILE A 202 18.85 -16.14 -1.12
C ILE A 202 19.68 -17.08 -2.00
N GLN A 203 20.79 -16.59 -2.56
CA GLN A 203 21.69 -17.39 -3.39
C GLN A 203 22.25 -18.59 -2.62
N SER A 204 22.69 -18.40 -1.37
CA SER A 204 23.20 -19.50 -0.53
C SER A 204 22.13 -20.54 -0.19
N LEU A 205 20.86 -20.17 -0.07
CA LEU A 205 19.78 -21.10 0.25
C LEU A 205 19.34 -21.95 -0.95
N PHE A 206 19.45 -21.42 -2.17
CA PHE A 206 18.97 -22.09 -3.38
C PHE A 206 20.07 -22.67 -4.27
N THR A 207 21.31 -22.21 -4.13
CA THR A 207 22.45 -22.75 -4.87
C THR A 207 22.96 -23.97 -4.14
N ASN A 208 22.95 -25.12 -4.83
CA ASN A 208 23.49 -26.35 -4.29
C ASN A 208 24.87 -26.56 -4.92
N ASP A 209 25.94 -26.38 -4.15
CA ASP A 209 27.33 -26.48 -4.63
C ASP A 209 27.67 -27.83 -5.27
N LYS A 210 26.84 -28.86 -5.04
CA LYS A 210 26.96 -30.20 -5.63
C LYS A 210 26.46 -30.29 -7.08
N VAL A 211 25.69 -29.33 -7.57
CA VAL A 211 25.12 -29.31 -8.93
C VAL A 211 25.53 -28.03 -9.64
N LYS A 212 26.73 -28.03 -10.25
CA LYS A 212 27.16 -26.95 -11.15
C LYS A 212 26.63 -27.21 -12.55
N ILE A 213 25.56 -26.51 -12.94
CA ILE A 213 25.17 -26.38 -14.34
C ILE A 213 26.13 -25.35 -14.96
N LYS A 214 27.24 -25.82 -15.54
CA LYS A 214 28.17 -24.96 -16.26
C LYS A 214 27.60 -24.62 -17.63
N LYS A 215 27.69 -23.34 -18.01
CA LYS A 215 27.39 -22.91 -19.38
C LYS A 215 28.66 -23.04 -20.23
N LEU A 216 28.51 -23.22 -21.54
CA LEU A 216 29.63 -23.26 -22.48
C LEU A 216 30.50 -21.99 -22.41
N SER A 217 29.89 -20.85 -22.10
CA SER A 217 30.56 -19.57 -21.87
C SER A 217 31.48 -19.54 -20.64
N ASP A 218 31.35 -20.49 -19.71
CA ASP A 218 32.20 -20.53 -18.51
C ASP A 218 33.57 -21.19 -18.78
N PHE A 219 33.80 -21.64 -20.02
CA PHE A 219 35.00 -22.35 -20.46
C PHE A 219 35.82 -21.62 -21.54
N PHE A 220 35.34 -20.44 -21.99
CA PHE A 220 36.04 -19.59 -22.96
C PHE A 220 36.33 -18.23 -22.34
#